data_AF-A0A382IKT6-F1
#
_entry.id   AF-A0A382IKT6-F1
#
_cell.length_a   1.000
_cell.length_b   1.000
_cell.length_c   1.000
_cell.angle_alpha   90.00
_cell.angle_beta   90.00
_cell.angle_gamma   90.00
#
_symmetry.space_group_name_H-M   'P 1'
#
loop_
_entity.id
_entity.type
_entity.pdbx_description
1 polymer ?
#
loop_
_entity_poly.entity_id
_entity_poly.type
_entity_poly.pdbx_seq_one_letter_code
_entity_poly.pdbx_strand_id
1 'polypeptide(L)'
;LNWVHVRDVAMGHILAAEKGRVGERYILGHAEGNLTMAEAFALLEEITDVPAPTMSAPYPVAWLAAVFDEGLSKITGKPPKAPLAGVRMARYKMFFNPAKAITELGLPQTPPREALTDAVHWFKGNGYVL
;
A
#
# COMPACT_ATOMS: atom_id res chain seq x y z
N LEU A 1 -1.29 5.28 -4.90
CA LEU A 1 -1.77 4.63 -3.66
C LEU A 1 -1.76 5.67 -2.56
N ASN A 2 -2.45 5.44 -1.45
CA ASN A 2 -2.26 6.22 -0.23
C ASN A 2 -1.55 5.33 0.80
N TRP A 3 -0.33 5.70 1.18
CA TRP A 3 0.50 4.99 2.15
C TRP A 3 0.30 5.58 3.53
N VAL A 4 0.04 4.74 4.52
CA VAL A 4 -0.27 5.13 5.90
C VAL A 4 0.36 4.13 6.86
N HIS A 5 0.79 4.62 8.02
CA HIS A 5 1.38 3.78 9.05
C HIS A 5 0.32 2.83 9.65
N VAL A 6 0.64 1.53 9.78
CA VAL A 6 -0.32 0.52 10.27
C VAL A 6 -0.84 0.80 11.68
N ARG A 7 0.01 1.36 12.56
CA ARG A 7 -0.40 1.80 13.91
C ARG A 7 -1.41 2.95 13.87
N ASP A 8 -1.30 3.86 12.91
CA ASP A 8 -2.24 4.98 12.74
C ASP A 8 -3.60 4.46 12.26
N VAL A 9 -3.61 3.45 11.38
CA VAL A 9 -4.84 2.77 10.96
C VAL A 9 -5.50 2.04 12.13
N ALA A 10 -4.72 1.31 12.94
CA ALA A 10 -5.23 0.65 14.13
C ALA A 10 -5.84 1.65 15.13
N MET A 11 -5.14 2.77 15.38
CA MET A 11 -5.65 3.87 16.20
C MET A 11 -6.90 4.50 15.56
N GLY A 12 -6.91 4.66 14.24
CA GLY A 12 -8.05 5.18 13.48
C GLY A 12 -9.31 4.35 13.65
N HIS A 13 -9.20 3.03 13.75
CA HIS A 13 -10.33 2.16 14.05
C HIS A 13 -10.89 2.40 15.47
N ILE A 14 -10.02 2.55 16.46
CA ILE A 14 -10.42 2.87 17.84
C ILE A 14 -11.10 4.24 17.88
N LEU A 15 -10.49 5.25 17.27
CA LEU A 15 -11.04 6.60 17.21
C LEU A 15 -12.37 6.67 16.45
N ALA A 16 -12.54 5.86 15.40
CA ALA A 16 -13.82 5.76 14.70
C ALA A 16 -14.92 5.15 15.58
N ALA A 17 -14.57 4.21 16.46
CA ALA A 17 -15.52 3.65 17.43
C ALA A 17 -15.89 4.65 18.54
N GLU A 18 -14.93 5.46 18.99
CA GLU A 18 -15.13 6.42 20.09
C GLU A 18 -15.77 7.74 19.65
N LYS A 19 -15.39 8.25 18.47
CA LYS A 19 -15.70 9.60 18.00
C LYS A 19 -16.43 9.64 16.66
N GLY A 20 -16.51 8.51 15.96
CA GLY A 20 -17.18 8.43 14.67
C GLY A 20 -18.68 8.67 14.80
N ARG A 21 -19.28 9.18 13.73
CA ARG A 21 -20.73 9.40 13.67
C ARG A 21 -21.42 8.27 12.91
N VAL A 22 -22.62 7.90 13.37
CA VAL A 22 -23.45 6.88 12.71
C VAL A 22 -23.77 7.31 11.27
N GLY A 23 -23.60 6.38 10.34
CA GLY A 23 -23.83 6.62 8.90
C GLY A 23 -22.65 7.26 8.16
N GLU A 24 -21.61 7.69 8.88
CA GLU A 24 -20.43 8.29 8.26
C GLU A 24 -19.37 7.26 7.85
N ARG A 25 -18.58 7.63 6.84
CA ARG A 25 -17.40 6.88 6.40
C ARG A 25 -16.15 7.74 6.57
N TYR A 26 -15.06 7.09 6.95
CA TYR A 26 -13.75 7.69 7.19
C TYR A 26 -12.70 6.94 6.39
N ILE A 27 -11.89 7.67 5.62
CA ILE A 27 -10.74 7.08 4.92
C ILE A 27 -9.54 7.22 5.85
N LEU A 28 -9.05 6.08 6.37
CA LEU A 28 -7.88 6.02 7.22
C LEU A 28 -6.61 6.04 6.36
N GLY A 29 -6.27 7.23 5.85
CA GLY A 29 -5.09 7.48 5.04
C GLY A 29 -4.22 8.58 5.62
N HIS A 30 -3.15 8.93 4.90
CA HIS A 30 -2.24 10.00 5.24
C HIS A 30 -2.36 11.19 4.26
N ALA A 31 -2.31 12.43 4.77
CA ALA A 31 -2.45 13.67 4.01
C ALA A 31 -1.40 13.78 2.90
N GLU A 32 -0.17 13.39 3.23
CA GLU A 32 0.97 13.33 2.30
C GLU A 32 1.25 11.90 1.82
N GLY A 33 0.33 10.96 2.05
CA GLY A 33 0.50 9.54 1.70
C GLY A 33 0.25 9.20 0.24
N ASN A 34 -0.23 10.16 -0.55
CA ASN A 34 -0.56 9.93 -1.96
C ASN A 34 0.71 9.82 -2.81
N LEU A 35 1.28 8.61 -2.83
CA LEU A 35 2.48 8.28 -3.62
C LEU A 35 2.13 7.32 -4.76
N THR A 36 2.72 7.56 -5.91
CA THR A 36 2.84 6.58 -6.99
C THR A 36 3.71 5.41 -6.54
N MET A 37 3.63 4.29 -7.26
CA MET A 37 4.49 3.15 -6.98
C MET A 37 5.98 3.50 -7.19
N ALA A 38 6.29 4.33 -8.19
CA ALA A 38 7.65 4.78 -8.45
C ALA A 38 8.19 5.64 -7.30
N GLU A 39 7.40 6.59 -6.78
CA GLU A 39 7.79 7.39 -5.61
C GLU A 39 7.98 6.53 -4.35
N ALA A 40 7.11 5.53 -4.14
CA ALA A 40 7.28 4.60 -3.03
C ALA A 40 8.56 3.74 -3.16
N PHE A 41 8.91 3.29 -4.36
CA PHE A 41 10.17 2.59 -4.59
C PHE A 41 11.39 3.49 -4.41
N ALA A 42 11.34 4.75 -4.85
CA ALA A 42 12.43 5.70 -4.62
C ALA A 42 12.67 5.92 -3.11
N LEU A 43 11.61 6.04 -2.30
CA LEU A 43 11.75 6.11 -0.85
C LEU A 43 12.36 4.83 -0.26
N LEU A 44 11.97 3.65 -0.77
CA LEU A 44 12.55 2.39 -0.31
C LEU A 44 14.03 2.25 -0.70
N GLU A 45 14.43 2.72 -1.87
CA GLU A 45 15.85 2.77 -2.27
C GLU A 45 16.64 3.63 -1.30
N GLU A 46 16.17 4.84 -0.96
CA GLU A 46 16.82 5.69 0.03
C GLU A 46 16.92 5.05 1.43
N ILE A 47 15.93 4.25 1.82
CA ILE A 47 15.89 3.58 3.14
C ILE A 47 16.78 2.33 3.17
N THR A 48 16.86 1.59 2.06
CA THR A 48 17.45 0.25 2.03
C THR A 48 18.80 0.17 1.32
N ASP A 49 19.17 1.21 0.56
CA ASP A 49 20.29 1.23 -0.38
C ASP A 49 20.17 0.16 -1.50
N VAL A 50 18.97 -0.40 -1.69
CA VAL A 50 18.67 -1.35 -2.76
C VAL A 50 18.10 -0.58 -3.95
N PRO A 51 18.69 -0.69 -5.16
CA PRO A 51 18.24 0.06 -6.33
C PRO A 51 16.76 -0.16 -6.65
N ALA A 52 16.01 0.93 -6.84
CA ALA A 52 14.62 0.85 -7.25
C ALA A 52 14.48 0.25 -8.66
N PRO A 53 13.39 -0.48 -8.95
CA PRO A 53 13.11 -0.95 -10.30
C PRO A 53 12.85 0.24 -11.24
N THR A 54 13.72 0.40 -12.24
CA THR A 54 13.64 1.48 -13.24
C THR A 54 12.79 1.13 -14.46
N MET A 55 12.48 -0.15 -14.67
CA MET A 55 11.71 -0.62 -15.81
C MET A 55 10.22 -0.76 -15.46
N SER A 56 9.37 0.04 -16.10
CA SER A 56 7.93 -0.18 -16.09
C SER A 56 7.55 -1.22 -17.14
N ALA A 57 6.98 -2.36 -16.71
CA ALA A 57 6.42 -3.33 -17.65
C ALA A 57 5.22 -2.72 -18.40
N PRO A 58 5.17 -2.76 -19.74
CA PRO A 58 4.00 -2.31 -20.47
C PRO A 58 2.77 -3.10 -20.04
N TYR A 59 1.65 -2.42 -19.82
CA TYR A 59 0.41 -3.03 -19.33
C TYR A 59 -0.02 -4.30 -20.10
N PRO A 60 0.07 -4.39 -21.44
CA PRO A 60 -0.26 -5.61 -22.16
C PRO A 60 0.60 -6.82 -21.76
N VAL A 61 1.88 -6.59 -21.46
CA VAL A 61 2.82 -7.64 -21.02
C VAL A 61 2.46 -8.10 -19.61
N ALA A 62 2.18 -7.16 -18.70
CA ALA A 62 1.73 -7.48 -17.35
C ALA A 62 0.39 -8.23 -17.35
N TRP A 63 -0.54 -7.85 -18.23
CA TRP A 63 -1.84 -8.50 -18.37
C TRP A 63 -1.71 -9.93 -18.92
N LEU A 64 -0.91 -10.14 -19.96
CA LEU A 64 -0.63 -11.47 -20.50
C LEU A 64 0.03 -12.37 -19.44
N ALA A 65 1.04 -11.86 -18.73
CA ALA A 65 1.69 -12.59 -17.64
C ALA A 65 0.69 -13.01 -16.55
N ALA A 66 -0.23 -12.13 -16.16
CA ALA A 66 -1.27 -12.43 -15.16
C ALA A 66 -2.30 -13.46 -15.66
N VAL A 67 -2.66 -13.46 -16.95
CA VAL A 67 -3.52 -14.50 -17.55
C VAL A 67 -2.86 -15.87 -17.49
N PHE A 68 -1.57 -15.95 -17.83
CA PHE A 68 -0.82 -17.20 -17.73
C PHE A 68 -0.66 -17.66 -16.27
N ASP A 69 -0.36 -16.75 -15.35
CA ASP A 69 -0.21 -17.05 -13.92
C ASP A 69 -1.52 -17.53 -13.28
N GLU A 70 -2.67 -16.94 -13.65
CA GLU A 70 -3.98 -17.40 -13.19
C GLU A 70 -4.36 -18.79 -13.77
N GLY A 71 -3.98 -19.06 -15.02
CA GLY A 71 -4.13 -20.38 -15.63
C GLY A 71 -3.28 -21.44 -14.94
N LEU A 72 -2.01 -21.11 -14.64
CA LEU A 72 -1.08 -22.00 -13.95
C LEU A 72 -1.46 -22.20 -12.47
N SER A 73 -2.01 -21.17 -11.83
CA SER A 73 -2.53 -21.21 -10.45
C SER A 73 -3.68 -22.22 -10.32
N LYS A 74 -4.60 -22.27 -11.30
CA LYS A 74 -5.69 -23.25 -11.33
C LYS A 74 -5.20 -24.70 -11.46
N ILE A 75 -4.04 -24.91 -12.07
CA ILE A 75 -3.41 -26.23 -12.22
C ILE A 75 -2.58 -26.60 -10.99
N THR A 76 -1.89 -25.63 -10.39
CA THR A 76 -0.94 -25.85 -9.29
C THR A 76 -1.54 -25.69 -7.89
N GLY A 77 -2.74 -25.13 -7.77
CA GLY A 77 -3.40 -24.83 -6.49
C GLY A 77 -2.72 -23.73 -5.67
N LYS A 78 -1.67 -23.08 -6.20
CA LYS A 78 -0.95 -21.99 -5.52
C LYS A 78 -1.55 -20.64 -5.94
N PRO A 79 -1.75 -19.68 -5.02
CA PRO A 79 -2.29 -18.37 -5.37
C PRO A 79 -1.37 -17.65 -6.38
N PRO A 80 -1.94 -16.95 -7.37
CA PRO A 80 -1.15 -16.24 -8.38
C PRO A 80 -0.34 -15.12 -7.73
N LYS A 81 0.90 -14.95 -8.17
CA LYS A 81 1.81 -13.89 -7.68
C LYS A 81 1.35 -12.51 -8.17
N ALA A 82 0.68 -12.46 -9.33
CA ALA A 82 0.09 -11.24 -9.88
C ALA A 82 -1.36 -11.49 -10.32
N PRO A 83 -2.35 -11.36 -9.41
CA PRO A 83 -3.75 -11.53 -9.77
C PRO A 83 -4.18 -10.51 -10.83
N LEU A 84 -4.93 -10.94 -11.84
CA LEU A 84 -5.48 -10.10 -12.90
C LEU A 84 -6.26 -8.87 -12.38
N ALA A 85 -6.92 -9.01 -11.23
CA ALA A 85 -7.58 -7.90 -10.53
C ALA A 85 -6.58 -6.82 -10.09
N GLY A 86 -5.44 -7.21 -9.52
CA GLY A 86 -4.37 -6.29 -9.12
C GLY A 86 -3.77 -5.54 -10.31
N VAL A 87 -3.56 -6.23 -11.44
CA VAL A 87 -3.10 -5.60 -12.69
C VAL A 87 -4.09 -4.58 -13.22
N ARG A 88 -5.40 -4.88 -13.19
CA ARG A 88 -6.44 -3.94 -13.60
C ARG A 88 -6.50 -2.70 -12.68
N MET A 89 -6.33 -2.88 -11.37
CA MET A 89 -6.32 -1.78 -10.42
C MET A 89 -5.07 -0.90 -10.53
N ALA A 90 -3.94 -1.46 -10.97
CA ALA A 90 -2.69 -0.70 -11.17
C ALA A 90 -2.82 0.45 -12.18
N ARG A 91 -3.85 0.45 -13.05
CA ARG A 91 -4.13 1.55 -13.98
C ARG A 91 -4.66 2.81 -13.30
N TYR A 92 -5.22 2.69 -12.09
CA TYR A 92 -5.85 3.82 -11.40
C TYR A 92 -4.94 4.40 -10.33
N LYS A 93 -4.84 5.74 -10.29
CA LYS A 93 -4.25 6.44 -9.15
C LYS A 93 -5.24 6.37 -7.99
N MET A 94 -5.07 5.36 -7.14
CA MET A 94 -5.82 5.20 -5.88
C MET A 94 -5.32 6.20 -4.84
N PHE A 95 -5.51 7.48 -5.14
CA PHE A 95 -5.26 8.59 -4.21
C PHE A 95 -6.54 8.90 -3.48
N PHE A 96 -6.40 9.24 -2.20
CA PHE A 96 -7.54 9.46 -1.32
C PHE A 96 -7.36 10.75 -0.52
N ASN A 97 -8.48 11.29 -0.06
CA ASN A 97 -8.52 12.45 0.81
C ASN A 97 -8.91 12.01 2.23
N PRO A 98 -7.95 11.92 3.17
CA PRO A 98 -8.22 11.54 4.56
C PRO A 98 -8.61 12.73 5.45
N ALA A 99 -8.80 13.94 4.89
CA ALA A 99 -9.03 15.17 5.68
C ALA A 99 -10.10 14.99 6.75
N LYS A 100 -11.22 14.33 6.43
CA LYS A 100 -12.29 14.07 7.38
C LYS A 100 -11.86 13.19 8.57
N ALA A 101 -11.08 12.14 8.32
CA ALA A 101 -10.58 11.29 9.41
C ALA A 101 -9.60 12.05 10.30
N ILE A 102 -8.76 12.91 9.69
CA ILE A 102 -7.83 13.77 10.42
C ILE A 102 -8.58 14.78 11.29
N THR A 103 -9.54 15.51 10.71
CA THR A 103 -10.25 16.59 11.42
C THR A 103 -11.26 16.09 12.44
N GLU A 104 -12.01 15.05 12.14
CA GLU A 104 -13.11 14.59 13.00
C GLU A 104 -12.69 13.53 14.02
N LEU A 105 -11.79 12.62 13.64
CA LEU A 105 -11.33 11.55 14.53
C LEU A 105 -10.04 11.94 15.28
N GLY A 106 -9.26 12.87 14.73
CA GLY A 106 -7.89 13.14 15.17
C GLY A 106 -6.94 12.03 14.73
N LEU A 107 -7.15 11.47 13.53
CA LEU A 107 -6.31 10.40 13.00
C LEU A 107 -4.82 10.82 13.01
N PRO A 108 -3.93 10.04 13.64
CA PRO A 108 -2.49 10.32 13.61
C PRO A 108 -1.95 10.35 12.18
N GLN A 109 -0.88 11.12 11.96
CA GLN A 109 -0.26 11.34 10.66
C GLN A 109 1.25 11.07 10.76
N THR A 110 1.60 9.84 11.10
CA THR A 110 2.98 9.37 11.10
C THR A 110 3.49 9.37 9.64
N PRO A 111 4.64 10.02 9.35
CA PRO A 111 5.11 10.20 7.98
C PRO A 111 5.24 8.87 7.20
N PRO A 112 4.86 8.83 5.90
CA PRO A 112 4.97 7.61 5.09
C PRO A 112 6.39 7.02 5.04
N ARG A 113 7.43 7.87 5.07
CA ARG A 113 8.83 7.43 5.16
C ARG A 113 9.07 6.59 6.42
N GLU A 114 8.57 7.04 7.57
CA GLU A 114 8.72 6.31 8.83
C GLU A 114 7.98 4.98 8.78
N ALA A 115 6.77 4.95 8.20
CA ALA A 115 6.02 3.70 7.98
C ALA A 115 6.79 2.69 7.11
N LEU A 116 7.46 3.16 6.06
CA LEU A 116 8.29 2.31 5.21
C LEU A 116 9.55 1.82 5.95
N THR A 117 10.21 2.70 6.72
CA THR A 117 11.38 2.35 7.54
C THR A 117 11.03 1.27 8.58
N ASP A 118 9.95 1.46 9.32
CA ASP A 118 9.47 0.49 10.33
C ASP A 118 9.13 -0.86 9.68
N ALA A 119 8.50 -0.85 8.50
CA ALA A 119 8.23 -2.06 7.74
C ALA A 119 9.53 -2.78 7.35
N VAL A 120 10.49 -2.06 6.76
CA VAL A 120 11.82 -2.63 6.38
C VAL A 120 12.50 -3.25 7.59
N HIS A 121 12.53 -2.53 8.73
CA HIS A 121 13.15 -3.02 9.96
C HIS A 121 12.45 -4.29 10.45
N TRP A 122 11.12 -4.34 10.38
CA TRP A 122 10.37 -5.53 10.75
C TRP A 122 10.68 -6.72 9.84
N PHE A 123 10.73 -6.53 8.52
CA PHE A 123 11.06 -7.61 7.58
C PHE A 123 12.48 -8.15 7.79
N LYS A 124 13.46 -7.26 8.00
CA LYS A 124 14.85 -7.65 8.32
C LYS A 124 14.94 -8.37 9.66
N GLY A 125 14.32 -7.83 10.70
CA GLY A 125 14.32 -8.40 12.05
C GLY A 125 13.69 -9.79 12.15
N ASN A 126 12.77 -10.13 11.23
CA ASN A 126 12.14 -11.45 11.16
C ASN A 126 12.83 -12.40 10.14
N GLY A 127 13.90 -11.96 9.47
CA GLY A 127 14.64 -12.79 8.51
C GLY A 127 13.87 -13.11 7.23
N TYR A 128 12.89 -12.29 6.86
CA TYR A 128 12.12 -12.46 5.61
C TYR A 128 12.83 -11.87 4.39
N VAL A 129 13.78 -10.98 4.63
CA VAL A 129 14.64 -10.37 3.63
C VAL A 129 16.06 -10.33 4.18
N LEU A 130 17.04 -10.43 3.28
CA LEU A 130 18.47 -10.37 3.60
C LEU A 130 18.90 -8.94 3.98
#